data_AF-A0ABD0MI38-F1
#
_entry.id   AF-A0ABD0MI38-F1
#
_cell.length_a   1.000
_cell.length_b   1.000
_cell.length_c   1.000
_cell.angle_alpha   90.00
_cell.angle_beta   90.00
_cell.angle_gamma   90.00
#
_symmetry.space_group_name_H-M   'P 1'
#
loop_
_entity.id
_entity.type
_entity.pdbx_description
1 polymer ?
#
loop_
_entity_poly.entity_id
_entity_poly.type
_entity_poly.pdbx_seq_one_letter_code
_entity_poly.pdbx_strand_id
1 'polypeptide(L)' 'MTWYFNDIPIAKITRDPDHSCTDVRCKNGDERFRGRLMVSHHTGSLTIKDIRFTDSGEYKLQINSSGSSSLMSFNVIVT' A
#
# COMPACT_ATOMS: atom_id res chain seq x y z
N MET A 1 8.21 -4.60 -2.19
CA MET A 1 7.60 -3.26 -2.32
C MET A 1 6.65 -3.07 -1.17
N THR A 2 6.56 -1.85 -0.63
CA THR A 2 5.66 -1.52 0.48
C THR A 2 4.91 -0.25 0.15
N TRP A 3 3.58 -0.29 0.30
CA TRP A 3 2.70 0.85 0.19
C TRP A 3 2.39 1.40 1.57
N TYR A 4 2.38 2.73 1.67
CA TYR A 4 2.07 3.47 2.89
C TYR A 4 0.95 4.47 2.63
N PHE A 5 0.14 4.71 3.65
CA PHE A 5 -0.81 5.81 3.73
C PHE A 5 -0.48 6.64 4.97
N ASN A 6 -0.15 7.93 4.80
CA ASN A 6 0.33 8.81 5.88
C ASN A 6 1.42 8.15 6.75
N ASP A 7 2.43 7.56 6.11
CA ASP A 7 3.54 6.80 6.73
C ASP A 7 3.17 5.51 7.47
N ILE A 8 1.90 5.11 7.46
CA ILE A 8 1.44 3.82 8.00
C ILE A 8 1.49 2.78 6.88
N PRO A 9 2.16 1.63 7.06
CA PRO A 9 2.19 0.58 6.04
C PRO A 9 0.80 -0.04 5.87
N ILE A 10 0.29 -0.03 4.64
CA ILE A 10 -1.05 -0.57 4.30
C ILE A 10 -0.97 -1.81 3.41
N ALA A 11 0.12 -2.01 2.67
CA ALA A 11 0.31 -3.25 1.92
C ALA A 11 1.78 -3.55 1.70
N LYS A 12 2.12 -4.84 1.67
CA LYS A 12 3.46 -5.32 1.33
C LYS A 12 3.34 -6.33 0.21
N ILE A 13 4.07 -6.09 -0.88
CA ILE A 13 4.15 -6.95 -2.05
C ILE A 13 5.55 -7.56 -2.09
N THR A 14 5.61 -8.88 -2.01
CA THR A 14 6.84 -9.69 -2.06
C THR A 14 6.87 -10.56 -3.30
N ARG A 15 8.05 -11.09 -3.63
CA ARG A 15 8.20 -12.09 -4.70
C ARG A 15 7.44 -13.37 -4.39
N ASP A 16 7.44 -13.76 -3.12
CA ASP A 16 6.60 -14.83 -2.60
C ASP A 16 5.21 -14.28 -2.26
N PRO A 17 4.13 -14.69 -2.96
CA PRO A 17 2.78 -14.21 -2.69
C PRO A 17 2.29 -14.50 -1.28
N ASP A 18 2.73 -15.61 -0.66
CA ASP A 18 2.28 -16.02 0.67
C ASP A 18 2.82 -15.08 1.77
N HIS A 19 3.90 -14.37 1.48
CA HIS A 19 4.50 -13.36 2.35
C HIS A 19 4.00 -11.93 2.07
N SER A 20 3.07 -11.77 1.13
CA SER A 20 2.39 -10.51 0.92
C SER A 20 1.29 -10.31 1.96
N CYS A 21 1.01 -9.06 2.27
CA CYS A 21 -0.06 -8.73 3.20
C CYS A 21 -0.72 -7.42 2.81
N THR A 22 -1.93 -7.23 3.31
CA THR A 22 -2.67 -5.98 3.24
C THR A 22 -3.23 -5.66 4.63
N ASP A 23 -3.42 -4.37 4.90
CA ASP A 23 -4.21 -3.87 6.02
C ASP A 23 -3.73 -4.45 7.39
N VAL A 24 -4.63 -4.90 8.26
CA VAL A 24 -4.29 -5.44 9.60
C VAL A 24 -3.31 -6.61 9.55
N ARG A 25 -3.22 -7.33 8.43
CA ARG A 25 -2.27 -8.46 8.27
C ARG A 25 -0.82 -7.98 8.15
N CYS A 26 -0.58 -6.71 7.81
CA CYS A 26 0.74 -6.09 7.80
C CYS A 26 1.02 -5.36 9.12
N LYS A 27 1.52 -6.05 10.15
CA LYS A 27 2.11 -5.44 11.37
C LYS A 27 1.37 -4.21 11.94
N ASN A 28 0.07 -4.35 12.25
CA ASN A 28 -0.77 -3.27 12.77
C ASN A 28 -1.08 -2.16 11.75
N GLY A 29 -1.26 -2.51 10.48
CA GLY A 29 -1.84 -1.60 9.49
C GLY A 29 -3.18 -1.04 9.97
N ASP A 30 -3.45 0.21 9.63
CA ASP A 30 -4.69 0.91 9.96
C ASP A 30 -5.90 0.13 9.39
N GLU A 31 -6.86 -0.28 10.23
CA GLU A 31 -8.07 -1.01 9.81
C GLU A 31 -8.97 -0.23 8.85
N ARG A 32 -8.66 1.05 8.60
CA ARG A 32 -9.33 1.91 7.60
C ARG A 32 -9.59 1.20 6.27
N PHE A 33 -8.66 0.39 5.77
CA PHE A 33 -8.78 -0.22 4.45
C PHE A 33 -9.14 -1.71 4.50
N ARG A 34 -9.66 -2.18 5.63
CA ARG A 34 -10.01 -3.57 5.85
C ARG A 34 -10.98 -4.11 4.81
N GLY A 35 -10.53 -5.14 4.10
CA GLY A 35 -11.27 -5.78 3.01
C GLY A 35 -11.32 -5.00 1.70
N ARG A 36 -10.70 -3.82 1.61
CA ARG A 36 -10.76 -2.93 0.42
C ARG A 36 -9.48 -2.89 -0.40
N LEU A 37 -8.36 -3.37 0.14
CA LEU A 37 -7.08 -3.39 -0.55
C LEU A 37 -6.91 -4.64 -1.43
N MET A 38 -6.48 -4.43 -2.67
CA MET A 38 -5.99 -5.47 -3.56
C MET A 38 -4.61 -5.08 -4.09
N VAL A 39 -3.73 -6.08 -4.24
CA VAL A 39 -2.39 -5.88 -4.77
C VAL A 39 -2.18 -6.71 -6.03
N SER A 40 -1.50 -6.13 -7.02
CA SER A 40 -1.06 -6.83 -8.23
C SER A 40 0.41 -7.19 -8.09
N HIS A 41 0.73 -8.48 -8.04
CA HIS A 41 2.13 -8.96 -7.98
C HIS A 41 2.91 -8.71 -9.27
N HIS A 42 2.21 -8.64 -10.41
CA HIS A 42 2.84 -8.44 -11.71
C HIS A 42 3.32 -6.99 -11.88
N THR A 43 2.52 -6.01 -11.47
CA THR A 43 2.79 -4.59 -11.69
C THR A 43 3.23 -3.85 -10.43
N GLY A 44 3.06 -4.43 -9.24
CA GLY A 44 3.26 -3.77 -7.96
C GLY A 44 2.17 -2.75 -7.59
N SER A 45 1.07 -2.71 -8.35
CA SER A 45 -0.02 -1.76 -8.17
C SER A 45 -0.83 -2.07 -6.92
N LEU A 46 -1.26 -1.01 -6.21
CA LEU A 46 -2.27 -1.05 -5.17
C LEU A 46 -3.61 -0.58 -5.73
N THR A 47 -4.66 -1.35 -5.48
CA THR A 47 -6.04 -0.97 -5.78
C THR A 47 -6.81 -0.85 -4.47
N ILE A 48 -7.52 0.27 -4.31
CA ILE A 48 -8.39 0.53 -3.17
C ILE A 48 -9.82 0.54 -3.68
N LYS A 49 -10.63 -0.42 -3.25
CA LYS A 49 -12.06 -0.50 -3.58
C LYS A 49 -12.87 0.42 -2.67
N ASP A 50 -14.05 0.82 -3.17
CA ASP A 50 -15.03 1.61 -2.43
C ASP A 50 -14.40 2.81 -1.73
N ILE A 51 -13.68 3.62 -2.51
CA ILE A 51 -12.92 4.77 -2.01
C ILE A 51 -13.85 5.83 -1.42
N ARG A 52 -13.45 6.42 -0.29
CA ARG A 52 -14.23 7.41 0.45
C ARG A 52 -13.49 8.74 0.49
N PHE A 53 -14.21 9.84 0.72
CA PHE A 53 -13.62 11.16 0.95
C PHE A 53 -12.50 11.14 2.00
N THR A 54 -12.69 10.36 3.06
CA THR A 54 -11.71 10.19 4.13
C THR A 54 -10.40 9.58 3.64
N ASP A 55 -10.42 8.77 2.56
CA ASP A 55 -9.26 8.08 1.97
C ASP A 55 -8.34 9.03 1.17
N SER A 56 -8.68 10.31 1.09
CA SER A 56 -7.74 11.34 0.67
C SER A 56 -6.54 11.39 1.62
N GLY A 57 -5.35 11.63 1.07
CA GLY A 57 -4.12 11.70 1.85
C GLY A 57 -2.87 11.37 1.05
N GLU A 58 -1.76 11.26 1.76
CA GLU A 58 -0.47 10.94 1.17
C GLU A 58 -0.30 9.42 1.06
N TYR A 59 -0.06 8.96 -0.15
CA TYR A 59 0.29 7.57 -0.45
C TYR A 59 1.76 7.50 -0.83
N LYS A 60 2.51 6.55 -0.27
CA LYS A 60 3.92 6.32 -0.63
C LYS A 60 4.14 4.90 -1.11
N LEU A 61 4.94 4.74 -2.15
CA LEU A 61 5.45 3.46 -2.63
C LEU A 61 6.96 3.39 -2.39
N GLN A 62 7.38 2.45 -1.55
CA GLN A 62 8.78 2.12 -1.35
C GLN A 62 9.15 0.84 -2.12
N ILE A 63 10.16 0.95 -2.98
CA ILE A 63 10.72 -0.15 -3.75
C ILE A 63 12.17 -0.35 -3.30
N ASN A 64 12.44 -1.48 -2.67
CA ASN A 64 13.80 -1.86 -2.26
C ASN A 64 14.37 -2.83 -3.30
N SER A 65 15.58 -2.56 -3.78
CA SER A 65 16.36 -3.42 -4.66
C SER A 65 17.76 -3.65 -4.08
N SER A 66 18.58 -4.53 -4.68
CA SER A 66 19.93 -4.81 -4.19
C SER A 66 20.82 -3.56 -4.32
N GLY A 67 20.95 -2.81 -3.22
CA GLY A 67 21.81 -1.63 -3.12
C GLY A 67 21.12 -0.28 -3.31
N SER A 68 19.79 -0.25 -3.55
CA SER A 68 19.05 1.00 -3.66
C SER A 68 17.62 0.90 -3.17
N SER A 69 17.09 2.03 -2.72
CA SER A 69 15.68 2.20 -2.38
C SER A 69 15.10 3.39 -3.12
N SER A 70 13.97 3.19 -3.80
CA SER A 70 13.20 4.27 -4.40
C SER A 70 11.95 4.52 -3.57
N LEU A 71 11.62 5.80 -3.37
CA LEU A 71 10.41 6.25 -2.71
C LEU A 71 9.64 7.15 -3.68
N MET A 72 8.39 6.81 -3.94
CA MET A 72 7.46 7.62 -4.71
C MET A 72 6.33 8.08 -3.80
N SER A 73 5.97 9.36 -3.87
CA SER A 73 4.87 9.93 -3.09
C SER A 73 3.77 10.43 -4.02
N PHE A 74 2.52 10.20 -3.63
CA PHE A 74 1.32 10.60 -4.36
C PHE A 74 0.37 11.27 -3.38
N ASN A 75 -0.03 12.50 -3.67
CA ASN A 75 -1.11 13.16 -2.93
C ASN A 75 -2.43 12.87 -3.64
N VAL A 76 -3.33 12.15 -2.98
CA VAL A 76 -4.61 11.74 -3.57
C VAL A 76 -5.72 12.53 -2.89
N ILE A 77 -6.58 13.15 -3.70
CA ILE A 77 -7.78 13.86 -3.26
C ILE A 77 -8.98 13.16 -3.91
N VAL A 78 -9.93 12.75 -3.07
CA VAL A 78 -11.20 12.15 -3.48
C VAL A 78 -12.26 13.24 -3.42
N THR A 79 -13.01 13.44 -4.51
CA THR A 79 -14.01 14.51 -4.70
C THR A 79 -15.36 13.96 -5.10
#